data_AF-A0A831PUR5-F1
#
_entry.id   AF-A0A831PUR5-F1
#
_cell.length_a   1.000
_cell.length_b   1.000
_cell.length_c   1.000
_cell.angle_alpha   90.00
_cell.angle_beta   90.00
_cell.angle_gamma   90.00
#
_symmetry.space_group_name_H-M   'P 1'
#
loop_
_entity.id
_entity.type
_entity.pdbx_description
1 polymer ?
#
loop_
_entity_poly.entity_id
_entity_poly.type
_entity_poly.pdbx_seq_one_letter_code
_entity_poly.pdbx_strand_id
1 'polypeptide(L)'
;VDTSNPFIARDIPTPDESFVVIRFREPGKFSVDFQYLLAMIKDSFMSRRNTIVVPGGKMGFAMEIILAPIIHEMIQKSRKG
;
A
#
# COMPACT_ATOMS: atom_id res chain seq x y z
N VAL A 1 17.83 -7.55 -2.48
CA VAL A 1 17.88 -9.02 -2.60
C VAL A 1 17.94 -9.40 -4.08
N ASP A 2 18.73 -10.40 -4.46
CA ASP A 2 18.77 -10.88 -5.85
C ASP A 2 17.71 -11.97 -6.03
N THR A 3 16.78 -11.75 -6.95
CA THR A 3 15.71 -12.68 -7.32
C THR A 3 15.80 -13.14 -8.78
N SER A 4 16.93 -12.89 -9.45
CA SER A 4 17.13 -13.20 -10.88
C SER A 4 17.02 -14.69 -11.19
N ASN A 5 17.40 -15.56 -10.25
CA ASN A 5 17.20 -17.01 -10.34
C ASN A 5 16.45 -17.56 -9.11
N PRO A 6 15.12 -17.75 -9.20
CA PRO A 6 14.31 -18.21 -8.07
C PRO A 6 14.50 -19.70 -7.74
N PHE A 7 15.15 -20.50 -8.59
CA PHE A 7 15.35 -21.94 -8.36
C PHE A 7 16.53 -22.24 -7.42
N ILE A 8 17.45 -21.28 -7.27
CA ILE A 8 18.60 -21.39 -6.35
C ILE A 8 18.47 -20.46 -5.14
N ALA A 9 17.37 -19.69 -5.05
CA ALA A 9 17.09 -18.81 -3.94
C ALA A 9 16.90 -19.66 -2.67
N ARG A 10 17.80 -19.48 -1.70
CA ARG A 10 17.81 -20.29 -0.47
C ARG A 10 16.77 -19.83 0.53
N ASP A 11 16.53 -18.53 0.59
CA ASP A 11 15.65 -17.89 1.57
C ASP A 11 14.60 -17.02 0.88
N ILE A 12 13.41 -16.94 1.50
CA ILE A 12 12.34 -16.05 1.06
C ILE A 12 12.73 -14.61 1.46
N PRO A 13 12.70 -13.64 0.53
CA PRO A 13 12.94 -12.24 0.89
C PRO A 13 12.01 -11.77 2.00
N THR A 14 12.62 -11.17 3.03
CA THR A 14 11.88 -10.57 4.13
C THR A 14 11.15 -9.30 3.68
N PRO A 15 10.16 -8.80 4.44
CA PRO A 15 9.49 -7.55 4.11
C PRO A 15 10.46 -6.36 3.97
N ASP A 16 11.51 -6.30 4.78
CA ASP A 16 12.51 -5.22 4.72
C ASP A 16 13.42 -5.29 3.48
N GLU A 17 13.43 -6.43 2.79
CA GLU A 17 14.14 -6.63 1.51
C GLU A 17 13.26 -6.35 0.28
N SER A 18 12.06 -5.82 0.50
CA SER A 18 11.06 -5.60 -0.54
C SER A 18 10.40 -4.23 -0.45
N PHE A 19 9.79 -3.83 -1.55
CA PHE A 19 8.87 -2.69 -1.61
C PHE A 19 7.49 -3.18 -2.05
N VAL A 20 6.46 -2.51 -1.56
CA VAL A 20 5.08 -2.74 -2.00
C VAL A 20 4.64 -1.53 -2.84
N VAL A 21 4.12 -1.83 -4.03
CA VAL A 21 3.62 -0.81 -4.96
C VAL A 21 2.09 -0.79 -4.90
N ILE A 22 1.53 0.29 -4.38
CA ILE A 22 0.09 0.45 -4.19
C ILE A 22 -0.44 1.38 -5.27
N ARG A 23 -1.21 0.84 -6.22
CA ARG A 23 -1.83 1.59 -7.31
C ARG A 23 -3.32 1.81 -7.06
N PHE A 24 -3.72 3.08 -7.05
CA PHE A 24 -5.12 3.47 -7.02
C PHE A 24 -5.64 3.56 -8.46
N ARG A 25 -6.62 2.70 -8.82
CA ARG A 25 -7.25 2.77 -10.15
C ARG A 25 -7.94 4.13 -10.35
N GLU A 26 -8.69 4.57 -9.34
CA GLU A 26 -9.42 5.84 -9.32
C GLU A 26 -9.17 6.55 -7.98
N PRO A 27 -8.12 7.37 -7.87
CA PRO A 27 -7.78 8.06 -6.61
C PRO A 27 -8.91 8.96 -6.09
N GLY A 28 -9.68 9.57 -7.01
CA GLY A 28 -10.79 10.45 -6.67
C GLY A 28 -11.98 9.72 -6.02
N LYS A 29 -12.16 8.42 -6.29
CA LYS A 29 -13.28 7.64 -5.74
C LYS A 29 -13.23 7.53 -4.21
N PHE A 30 -12.03 7.47 -3.66
CA PHE A 30 -11.81 7.34 -2.21
C PHE A 30 -11.17 8.61 -1.61
N SER A 31 -11.15 9.71 -2.36
CA SER A 31 -10.52 10.98 -1.96
C SER A 31 -9.12 10.78 -1.36
N VAL A 32 -8.29 9.99 -2.05
CA VAL A 32 -6.97 9.58 -1.54
C VAL A 32 -6.06 10.79 -1.42
N ASP A 33 -5.67 11.11 -0.18
CA ASP A 33 -4.69 12.15 0.11
C ASP A 33 -3.27 11.56 0.13
N PHE A 34 -2.56 11.70 -0.99
CA PHE A 34 -1.19 11.21 -1.09
C PHE A 34 -0.21 12.00 -0.21
N GLN A 35 -0.45 13.28 0.09
CA GLN A 35 0.43 14.04 0.97
C GLN A 35 0.33 13.51 2.40
N TYR A 36 -0.89 13.21 2.85
CA TYR A 36 -1.12 12.53 4.11
C TYR A 36 -0.45 11.15 4.16
N LEU A 37 -0.63 10.32 3.12
CA LEU A 37 0.00 9.00 3.06
C LEU A 37 1.53 9.08 3.13
N LEU A 38 2.16 10.03 2.42
CA LEU A 38 3.60 10.22 2.44
C LEU A 38 4.11 10.68 3.82
N ALA A 39 3.37 11.57 4.49
CA ALA A 39 3.71 12.05 5.83
C ALA A 39 3.60 10.95 6.88
N MET A 40 2.58 10.08 6.78
CA MET A 40 2.35 9.00 7.74
C MET A 40 3.28 7.81 7.50
N ILE A 41 3.48 7.42 6.24
CA ILE A 41 4.27 6.24 5.89
C ILE A 41 5.70 6.70 5.59
N LYS A 42 6.53 6.76 6.63
CA LYS A 42 7.93 7.16 6.50
C LYS A 42 8.64 6.37 5.40
N ASP A 43 9.54 7.00 4.65
CA ASP A 43 10.33 6.42 3.56
C ASP A 43 9.49 5.90 2.38
N SER A 44 8.21 6.29 2.30
CA SER A 44 7.40 6.11 1.10
C SER A 44 7.61 7.23 0.09
N PHE A 45 7.35 6.94 -1.18
CA PHE A 45 7.47 7.91 -2.26
C PHE A 45 6.51 7.61 -3.41
N MET A 46 6.27 8.61 -4.26
CA MET A 46 5.41 8.46 -5.43
C MET A 46 6.21 7.96 -6.63
N SER A 47 5.75 6.87 -7.25
CA SER A 47 6.30 6.42 -8.55
C SER A 47 5.49 6.92 -9.73
N ARG A 48 4.19 7.19 -9.53
CA ARG A 48 3.27 7.82 -10.49
C ARG A 48 2.22 8.64 -9.74
N ARG A 49 1.48 9.49 -10.45
CA ARG A 49 0.40 10.32 -9.88
C ARG A 49 -0.65 9.55 -9.08
N ASN A 50 -0.87 8.27 -9.40
CA ASN A 50 -1.84 7.39 -8.74
C ASN A 50 -1.19 6.18 -8.04
N THR A 51 0.12 6.22 -7.81
CA THR A 51 0.86 5.08 -7.25
C THR A 51 1.87 5.54 -6.20
N ILE A 52 1.75 4.97 -5.01
CA ILE A 52 2.71 5.12 -3.92
C ILE A 52 3.52 3.83 -3.76
N VAL A 53 4.81 3.97 -3.50
CA VAL A 53 5.73 2.87 -3.16
C VAL A 53 6.01 2.97 -1.66
N VAL A 54 5.84 1.86 -0.95
CA VAL A 54 6.03 1.78 0.50
C VAL A 54 7.05 0.69 0.83
N PRO A 55 7.89 0.86 1.87
CA PRO A 55 8.76 -0.21 2.37
C PRO A 55 7.91 -1.43 2.77
N GLY A 56 8.36 -2.64 2.43
CA GLY A 56 7.58 -3.86 2.69
C GLY A 56 7.28 -4.08 4.17
N GLY A 57 8.21 -3.75 5.07
CA GLY A 57 7.99 -3.78 6.52
C GLY A 57 6.86 -2.85 7.02
N LYS A 58 6.42 -1.88 6.21
CA LYS A 58 5.32 -0.93 6.54
C LYS A 58 4.02 -1.26 5.82
N MET A 59 3.94 -2.39 5.12
CA MET A 59 2.75 -2.78 4.35
C MET A 59 1.48 -2.82 5.21
N GLY A 60 1.53 -3.45 6.39
CA GLY A 60 0.35 -3.56 7.27
C GLY A 60 -0.19 -2.19 7.68
N PHE A 61 0.70 -1.27 8.05
CA PHE A 61 0.33 0.11 8.40
C PHE A 61 -0.25 0.88 7.20
N ALA A 62 0.34 0.72 6.02
CA ALA A 62 -0.19 1.30 4.79
C ALA A 62 -1.59 0.77 4.48
N MET A 63 -1.81 -0.54 4.62
CA MET A 63 -3.11 -1.17 4.43
C MET A 63 -4.15 -0.63 5.41
N GLU A 64 -3.80 -0.48 6.68
CA GLU A 64 -4.71 0.05 7.69
C GLU A 64 -5.17 1.47 7.34
N ILE A 65 -4.23 2.39 7.09
CA ILE A 65 -4.56 3.78 6.76
C ILE A 65 -5.42 3.89 5.50
N ILE A 66 -5.13 3.07 4.47
CA ILE A 66 -5.81 3.14 3.18
C ILE A 66 -7.18 2.45 3.24
N LEU A 67 -7.27 1.26 3.83
CA LEU A 67 -8.46 0.40 3.73
C LEU A 67 -9.47 0.65 4.85
N ALA A 68 -9.04 1.04 6.05
CA ALA A 68 -9.96 1.28 7.18
C ALA A 68 -11.12 2.25 6.83
N PRO A 69 -10.89 3.45 6.25
CA PRO A 69 -11.99 4.34 5.90
C PRO A 69 -12.90 3.77 4.80
N ILE A 70 -12.33 3.03 3.85
CA ILE A 70 -13.08 2.40 2.74
C ILE A 70 -14.01 1.32 3.29
N ILE A 71 -13.49 0.43 4.15
CA ILE A 71 -14.26 -0.64 4.77
C ILE A 71 -15.35 -0.04 5.66
N HIS A 72 -15.04 1.02 6.43
CA HIS A 72 -16.04 1.71 7.24
C HIS A 72 -17.20 2.22 6.37
N GLU A 73 -16.90 2.90 5.25
CA GLU A 73 -17.92 3.38 4.32
C GLU A 73 -18.75 2.24 3.71
N MET A 74 -18.12 1.12 3.34
CA MET A 74 -18.81 -0.06 2.81
C MET A 74 -19.81 -0.65 3.81
N ILE A 75 -19.40 -0.80 5.08
CA ILE A 75 -20.28 -1.32 6.14
C ILE A 75 -21.45 -0.38 6.37
N GLN A 76 -21.21 0.94 6.41
CA GLN A 76 -22.28 1.92 6.58
C GLN A 76 -23.30 1.88 5.45
N LYS A 77 -22.84 1.71 4.20
CA LYS A 77 -23.74 1.55 3.03
C LYS A 77 -24.54 0.25 3.10
N SER A 78 -23.90 -0.85 3.49
CA SER A 78 -24.57 -2.15 3.61
C SER A 78 -25.68 -2.19 4.67
N ARG A 79 -25.61 -1.35 5.71
CA ARG A 79 -26.64 -1.27 6.77
C ARG A 79 -27.83 -0.39 6.41
N LYS A 80 -27.70 0.43 5.36
CA LYS A 80 -28.73 1.39 4.91
C LYS A 80 -29.59 0.85 3.75
N GLY A 81 -29.23 -0.30 3.19
CA GLY A 81 -30.04 -1.06 2.23
C GLY A 81 -30.66 -2.27 2.92
#